data_AF-A0A523KGU3-F1
#
_entry.id   AF-A0A523KGU3-F1
#
_cell.length_a   1.000
_cell.length_b   1.000
_cell.length_c   1.000
_cell.angle_alpha   90.00
_cell.angle_beta   90.00
_cell.angle_gamma   90.00
#
_symmetry.space_group_name_H-M   'P 1'
#
loop_
_entity.id
_entity.type
_entity.pdbx_description
1 polymer ?
#
loop_
_entity_poly.entity_id
_entity_poly.type
_entity_poly.pdbx_seq_one_letter_code
_entity_poly.pdbx_strand_id
1 'polypeptide(L)'
;MYGDSQEQTSGVYAVDEDGGLTLLHEYQDGEYSLEDLLGEFGFGQLDGGTENGDAIIVLNPREIREVKVNADAYSFDYDEGFIAMCLDIERFASGNANESLRLVSID
;
A
#
# COMPACT_ATOMS: atom_id res chain seq x y z
N MET A 1 -11.23 25.37 -21.16
CA MET A 1 -10.19 24.39 -20.80
C MET A 1 -10.70 23.67 -19.57
N TYR A 2 -11.14 22.43 -19.71
CA TYR A 2 -11.44 21.61 -18.55
C TYR A 2 -10.09 21.27 -17.92
N GLY A 3 -9.87 21.74 -16.69
CA GLY A 3 -8.81 21.20 -15.88
C GLY A 3 -9.13 19.73 -15.69
N ASP A 4 -8.20 18.88 -16.09
CA ASP A 4 -8.14 17.49 -15.66
C ASP A 4 -8.12 17.53 -14.12
N SER A 5 -9.30 17.45 -13.50
CA SER A 5 -9.38 16.98 -12.14
C SER A 5 -8.86 15.56 -12.22
N GLN A 6 -7.60 15.35 -11.84
CA GLN A 6 -7.09 14.00 -11.64
C GLN A 6 -7.97 13.45 -10.51
N GLU A 7 -9.05 12.75 -10.87
CA GLU A 7 -9.90 12.03 -9.92
C GLU A 7 -8.97 11.02 -9.27
N GLN A 8 -8.50 11.33 -8.06
CA GLN A 8 -7.78 10.37 -7.24
C GLN A 8 -8.75 9.23 -6.99
N THR A 9 -8.44 8.07 -7.57
CA THR A 9 -9.22 6.85 -7.39
C THR A 9 -8.98 6.31 -5.98
N SER A 10 -9.98 5.69 -5.38
CA SER A 10 -9.85 5.08 -4.06
C SER A 10 -8.85 3.92 -4.13
N GLY A 11 -7.85 3.91 -3.26
CA GLY A 11 -6.79 2.91 -3.31
C GLY A 11 -5.59 3.23 -2.44
N VAL A 12 -4.53 2.45 -2.64
CA VAL A 12 -3.24 2.59 -1.99
C VAL A 12 -2.26 3.28 -2.92
N TYR A 13 -1.61 4.30 -2.38
CA TYR A 13 -0.63 5.12 -3.08
C TYR A 13 0.73 5.00 -2.39
N ALA A 14 1.79 4.91 -3.18
CA ALA A 14 3.15 5.12 -2.71
C ALA A 14 3.43 6.63 -2.62
N VAL A 15 4.05 7.04 -1.52
CA VAL A 15 4.45 8.43 -1.25
C VAL A 15 5.95 8.56 -1.49
N ASP A 16 6.34 9.44 -2.41
CA ASP A 16 7.75 9.75 -2.65
C ASP A 16 8.33 10.75 -1.62
N GLU A 17 9.61 11.09 -1.76
CA GLU A 17 10.31 12.03 -0.86
C GLU A 17 9.81 13.48 -0.98
N ASP A 18 9.26 13.86 -2.14
CA ASP A 18 8.69 15.17 -2.43
C ASP A 18 7.18 15.25 -2.08
N GLY A 19 6.60 14.15 -1.58
CA GLY A 19 5.18 14.03 -1.25
C GLY A 19 4.27 13.72 -2.45
N GLY A 20 4.86 13.38 -3.60
CA GLY A 20 4.11 12.90 -4.76
C GLY A 20 3.50 11.52 -4.50
N LEU A 21 2.31 11.32 -5.07
CA LEU A 21 1.52 10.11 -4.92
C LEU A 21 1.56 9.30 -6.22
N THR A 22 1.95 8.03 -6.12
CA THR A 22 1.89 7.08 -7.22
C THR A 22 0.90 5.98 -6.86
N LEU A 23 -0.17 5.84 -7.65
CA LEU A 23 -1.14 4.77 -7.45
C LEU A 23 -0.43 3.42 -7.57
N LEU A 24 -0.55 2.61 -6.52
CA LEU A 24 0.04 1.29 -6.42
C LEU A 24 -1.02 0.22 -6.59
N HIS A 25 -2.18 0.41 -5.94
CA HIS A 25 -3.29 -0.51 -5.99
C HIS A 25 -4.61 0.26 -5.92
N GLU A 26 -5.52 0.01 -6.84
CA GLU A 26 -6.90 0.52 -6.77
C GLU A 26 -7.73 -0.43 -5.89
N TYR A 27 -8.53 0.11 -4.97
CA TYR A 27 -9.40 -0.74 -4.16
C TYR A 27 -10.41 -1.47 -5.05
N GLN A 28 -10.51 -2.78 -4.84
CA GLN A 28 -11.43 -3.67 -5.54
C GLN A 28 -12.61 -4.02 -4.62
N ASP A 29 -13.63 -4.69 -5.18
CA ASP A 29 -14.69 -5.30 -4.38
C ASP A 29 -14.07 -6.24 -3.32
N GLY A 30 -14.33 -5.95 -2.04
CA GLY A 30 -13.79 -6.69 -0.91
C GLY A 30 -13.87 -5.85 0.37
N GLU A 31 -13.62 -6.49 1.51
CA GLU A 31 -13.49 -5.81 2.81
C GLU A 31 -12.03 -5.90 3.27
N TYR A 32 -11.19 -5.01 2.74
CA TYR A 32 -9.77 -4.92 3.09
C TYR A 32 -9.29 -3.47 3.06
N SER A 33 -8.21 -3.23 3.77
CA SER A 33 -7.59 -1.91 3.94
C SER A 33 -6.08 -2.03 4.00
N LEU A 34 -5.38 -0.91 3.78
CA LEU A 34 -3.94 -0.85 3.98
C LEU A 34 -3.54 -1.17 5.43
N GLU A 35 -4.39 -0.84 6.41
CA GLU A 35 -4.14 -1.05 7.84
C GLU A 35 -4.10 -2.53 8.23
N ASP A 36 -4.73 -3.41 7.43
CA ASP A 36 -4.68 -4.85 7.64
C ASP A 36 -3.26 -5.42 7.50
N LEU A 37 -2.33 -4.74 6.82
CA LEU A 37 -0.91 -5.12 6.87
C LEU A 37 -0.35 -5.08 8.29
N LEU A 38 -0.74 -4.09 9.09
CA LEU A 38 -0.31 -3.97 10.49
C LEU A 38 -1.05 -4.95 11.38
N GLY A 39 -2.36 -5.08 11.18
CA GLY A 39 -3.23 -5.91 12.00
C GLY A 39 -2.99 -7.41 11.82
N GLU A 40 -2.93 -7.85 10.56
CA GLU A 40 -2.92 -9.27 10.19
C GLU A 40 -1.52 -9.83 10.06
N PHE A 41 -0.62 -9.07 9.43
CA PHE A 41 0.75 -9.52 9.18
C PHE A 41 1.80 -8.88 10.10
N GLY A 42 1.43 -7.84 10.86
CA GLY A 42 2.37 -7.11 11.69
C GLY A 42 3.43 -6.37 10.88
N PHE A 43 3.12 -6.03 9.62
CA PHE A 43 4.02 -5.34 8.71
C PHE A 43 3.74 -3.85 8.68
N GLY A 44 4.82 -3.09 8.82
CA GLY A 44 4.81 -1.65 8.68
C GLY A 44 4.62 -0.92 9.99
N GLN A 45 4.90 0.38 9.92
CA GLN A 45 4.79 1.29 11.04
C GLN A 45 4.08 2.56 10.60
N LEU A 46 3.19 3.08 11.45
CA LEU A 46 2.59 4.39 11.25
C LEU A 46 3.66 5.49 11.39
N ASP A 47 3.84 6.29 10.34
CA ASP A 47 4.80 7.40 10.25
C ASP A 47 4.07 8.74 10.08
N GLY A 48 3.19 9.05 11.04
CA GLY A 48 2.37 10.25 11.00
C GLY A 48 1.33 10.21 9.88
N GLY A 49 0.99 11.39 9.34
CA GLY A 49 0.03 11.50 8.26
C GLY A 49 0.43 12.51 7.19
N THR A 50 -0.25 12.44 6.04
CA THR A 50 -0.11 13.39 4.93
C THR A 50 -0.54 14.79 5.34
N GLU A 51 -0.30 15.79 4.50
CA GLU A 51 -0.83 17.16 4.71
C GLU A 51 -2.36 17.19 4.83
N ASN A 52 -3.04 16.17 4.29
CA ASN A 52 -4.49 16.00 4.35
C ASN A 52 -4.95 15.21 5.60
N GLY A 53 -4.01 14.66 6.38
CA GLY A 53 -4.30 13.91 7.62
C GLY A 53 -4.42 12.40 7.43
N ASP A 54 -4.18 11.86 6.24
CA ASP A 54 -4.22 10.42 5.97
C ASP A 54 -3.01 9.72 6.60
N ALA A 55 -3.22 8.56 7.22
CA ALA A 55 -2.14 7.84 7.88
C ALA A 55 -1.12 7.28 6.87
N ILE A 56 0.16 7.51 7.14
CA ILE A 56 1.26 6.93 6.34
C ILE A 56 1.74 5.65 7.01
N ILE A 57 1.78 4.56 6.25
CA ILE A 57 2.32 3.27 6.67
C ILE A 57 3.65 3.05 5.96
N VAL A 58 4.71 2.82 6.73
CA VAL A 58 6.06 2.63 6.21
C VAL A 58 6.48 1.18 6.35
N LEU A 59 6.75 0.53 5.22
CA LEU A 59 7.30 -0.81 5.14
C LEU A 59 8.80 -0.73 4.94
N ASN A 60 9.57 -1.45 5.74
CA ASN A 60 11.01 -1.57 5.55
C ASN A 60 11.32 -2.63 4.45
N PRO A 61 12.55 -2.64 3.88
CA PRO A 61 12.92 -3.57 2.81
C PRO A 61 12.78 -5.05 3.16
N ARG A 62 12.86 -5.40 4.44
CA ARG A 62 12.66 -6.77 4.90
C ARG A 62 11.18 -7.12 4.87
N GLU A 63 10.31 -6.27 5.42
CA GLU A 63 8.86 -6.46 5.42
C GLU A 63 8.32 -6.59 4.00
N ILE A 64 8.76 -5.75 3.07
CA ILE A 64 8.39 -5.83 1.65
C ILE A 64 8.63 -7.23 1.07
N ARG A 65 9.76 -7.86 1.42
CA ARG A 65 10.08 -9.23 0.96
C ARG A 65 9.22 -10.28 1.64
N GLU A 66 8.84 -10.03 2.91
CA GLU A 66 7.99 -10.93 3.69
C GLU A 66 6.50 -10.80 3.30
N VAL A 67 6.05 -9.63 2.81
CA VAL A 67 4.67 -9.38 2.34
C VAL A 67 4.27 -10.41 1.30
N LYS A 68 5.08 -10.62 0.25
CA LYS A 68 4.78 -11.63 -0.77
C LYS A 68 4.72 -13.05 -0.21
N VAL A 69 5.67 -13.40 0.66
CA VAL A 69 5.72 -14.74 1.26
C VAL A 69 4.44 -15.02 2.06
N ASN A 70 3.93 -14.02 2.78
CA ASN A 70 2.69 -14.14 3.54
C ASN A 70 1.46 -14.13 2.63
N ALA A 71 1.43 -13.27 1.61
CA ALA A 71 0.36 -13.25 0.62
C ALA A 71 0.21 -14.61 -0.08
N ASP A 72 1.32 -15.22 -0.51
CA ASP A 72 1.31 -16.56 -1.11
C ASP A 72 0.82 -17.63 -0.10
N ALA A 73 1.33 -17.58 1.13
CA ALA A 73 1.04 -18.57 2.17
C ALA A 73 -0.41 -18.53 2.67
N TYR A 74 -0.99 -17.34 2.78
CA TYR A 74 -2.32 -17.10 3.34
C TYR A 74 -3.35 -16.67 2.29
N SER A 75 -3.05 -16.86 1.00
CA SER A 75 -3.94 -16.48 -0.11
C SER A 75 -5.33 -17.09 -0.06
N PHE A 76 -5.52 -18.20 0.64
CA PHE A 76 -6.82 -18.86 0.83
C PHE A 76 -7.54 -18.44 2.12
N ASP A 77 -6.85 -17.74 3.02
CA ASP A 77 -7.36 -17.35 4.34
C ASP A 77 -7.81 -15.87 4.37
N TYR A 78 -7.40 -15.07 3.37
CA TYR A 78 -7.70 -13.64 3.27
C TYR A 78 -8.50 -13.28 2.02
N ASP A 79 -9.05 -12.07 2.02
CA ASP A 79 -9.77 -11.49 0.88
C ASP A 79 -8.86 -11.39 -0.36
N GLU A 80 -9.43 -11.69 -1.54
CA GLU A 80 -8.70 -11.67 -2.80
C GLU A 80 -8.11 -10.29 -3.10
N GLY A 81 -8.81 -9.22 -2.73
CA GLY A 81 -8.34 -7.83 -2.87
C GLY A 81 -7.16 -7.53 -1.95
N PHE A 82 -7.17 -8.02 -0.71
CA PHE A 82 -6.03 -7.88 0.21
C PHE A 82 -4.77 -8.58 -0.31
N ILE A 83 -4.93 -9.79 -0.84
CA ILE A 83 -3.83 -10.56 -1.43
C ILE A 83 -3.30 -9.84 -2.66
N ALA A 84 -4.18 -9.33 -3.54
CA ALA A 84 -3.78 -8.54 -4.70
C ALA A 84 -2.99 -7.29 -4.29
N MET A 85 -3.45 -6.55 -3.27
CA MET A 85 -2.74 -5.39 -2.73
C MET A 85 -1.34 -5.75 -2.25
N CYS A 86 -1.19 -6.84 -1.49
CA CYS A 86 0.11 -7.30 -1.02
C CYS A 86 1.08 -7.61 -2.18
N LEU A 87 0.58 -8.25 -3.24
CA LEU A 87 1.37 -8.56 -4.42
C LEU A 87 1.76 -7.31 -5.22
N ASP A 88 0.85 -6.33 -5.34
CA ASP A 88 1.16 -5.06 -5.98
C ASP A 88 2.20 -4.27 -5.18
N ILE A 89 2.16 -4.32 -3.85
CA ILE A 89 3.15 -3.69 -2.97
C ILE A 89 4.53 -4.28 -3.22
N GLU A 90 4.65 -5.61 -3.22
CA GLU A 90 5.94 -6.25 -3.49
C GLU A 90 6.41 -5.90 -4.89
N ARG A 91 5.55 -5.99 -5.90
CA ARG A 91 5.90 -5.71 -7.30
C ARG A 91 6.39 -4.28 -7.51
N PHE A 92 5.74 -3.30 -6.87
CA PHE A 92 6.17 -1.91 -6.91
C PHE A 92 7.55 -1.75 -6.27
N ALA A 93 7.75 -2.38 -5.12
CA ALA A 93 8.98 -2.27 -4.37
C ALA A 93 10.15 -3.12 -4.92
N SER A 94 9.90 -4.19 -5.69
CA SER A 94 10.97 -4.99 -6.32
C SER A 94 11.86 -4.12 -7.22
N GLY A 95 11.33 -3.02 -7.75
CA GLY A 95 12.09 -2.01 -8.51
C GLY A 95 13.09 -1.20 -7.67
N ASN A 96 12.85 -1.06 -6.36
CA ASN A 96 13.61 -0.25 -5.40
C ASN A 96 13.85 -1.01 -4.07
N ALA A 97 14.22 -2.30 -4.16
CA ALA A 97 14.13 -3.28 -3.06
C ALA A 97 15.08 -3.08 -1.85
N ASN A 98 15.75 -1.94 -1.75
CA ASN A 98 16.64 -1.58 -0.64
C ASN A 98 16.15 -0.35 0.14
N GLU A 99 15.04 0.26 -0.26
CA GLU A 99 14.49 1.45 0.37
C GLU A 99 13.17 1.14 1.06
N SER A 100 12.87 1.89 2.13
CA SER A 100 11.58 1.78 2.78
C SER A 100 10.50 2.35 1.87
N LEU A 101 9.35 1.70 1.82
CA LEU A 101 8.21 2.14 1.04
C LEU A 101 7.22 2.84 1.96
N ARG A 102 6.84 4.08 1.63
CA ARG A 102 5.81 4.84 2.33
C ARG A 102 4.50 4.70 1.57
N LEU A 103 3.44 4.30 2.26
CA LEU A 103 2.14 4.00 1.69
C LEU A 103 1.07 4.84 2.37
N VAL A 104 0.06 5.25 1.60
CA VAL A 104 -1.12 5.93 2.12
C VAL A 104 -2.37 5.37 1.44
N SER A 105 -3.45 5.21 2.19
CA SER A 105 -4.77 4.87 1.65
C SER A 105 -5.57 6.14 1.39
N ILE A 106 -6.21 6.22 0.23
CA ILE A 106 -7.14 7.29 -0.14
C ILE A 106 -8.49 6.64 -0.44
N ASP A 107 -9.57 7.20 0.11
CA ASP A 107 -10.96 6.77 -0.11
C ASP A 107 -11.72 7.77 -0.98
#